data_AF-A0A2D8MQB9-F1
#
_entry.id   AF-A0A2D8MQB9-F1
#
_cell.length_a   1.000
_cell.length_b   1.000
_cell.length_c   1.000
_cell.angle_alpha   90.00
_cell.angle_beta   90.00
_cell.angle_gamma   90.00
#
_symmetry.space_group_name_H-M   'P 1'
#
loop_
_entity.id
_entity.type
_entity.pdbx_description
1 polymer ?
#
loop_
_entity_poly.entity_id
_entity_poly.type
_entity_poly.pdbx_seq_one_letter_code
_entity_poly.pdbx_strand_id
1 'polypeptide(L)'
;MHILNKESIIEIVKKLDLVPLIQDGFVAYSQGRSVVPPVGELSFKDPPGDVHIKYGYILGDSYYVIKIASGFWKNETFGIPNGQGMMLLFDQKTGQPKAILLDDATLTDIRTAVAGQICAQQFANDVHCIGVLGTGLQARLQVEYLKQVTKCRTVMVWGRNQEKIEQYQLDMEEIGFKVALGESPRQVAQKSNLIITTTASSEPLLFSDDILPGTHITAMGSDTPTKRELGPGLLKSADLVIADSIAQCQERGEIAHALVEGDISNDRIVELGNILSESKPGRTTPEQITVADLTGVAVQDIQIATAVFESYLEKEI
;
A
#
# COMPACT_ATOMS: atom_id res chain seq x y z
N MET A 1 23.13 -0.62 -20.25
CA MET A 1 22.16 -1.21 -19.31
C MET A 1 22.84 -1.30 -17.97
N HIS A 2 22.25 -0.69 -16.94
CA HIS A 2 22.79 -0.67 -15.58
C HIS A 2 22.15 -1.77 -14.73
N ILE A 3 22.87 -2.26 -13.73
CA ILE A 3 22.34 -3.22 -12.76
C ILE A 3 22.64 -2.64 -11.37
N LEU A 4 21.58 -2.28 -10.65
CA LEU A 4 21.69 -1.68 -9.32
C LEU A 4 21.36 -2.75 -8.28
N ASN A 5 22.21 -2.89 -7.27
CA ASN A 5 21.97 -3.76 -6.13
C ASN A 5 21.18 -3.05 -5.04
N LYS A 6 20.62 -3.84 -4.13
CA LYS A 6 19.79 -3.39 -3.02
C LYS A 6 20.47 -2.35 -2.14
N GLU A 7 21.75 -2.52 -1.80
CA GLU A 7 22.46 -1.57 -0.94
C GLU A 7 22.51 -0.16 -1.56
N SER A 8 22.86 -0.10 -2.85
CA SER A 8 22.92 1.18 -3.59
C SER A 8 21.54 1.82 -3.71
N ILE A 9 20.52 1.01 -3.97
CA ILE A 9 19.13 1.44 -4.07
C ILE A 9 18.66 2.05 -2.74
N ILE A 10 18.89 1.38 -1.62
CA ILE A 10 18.49 1.87 -0.28
C ILE A 10 19.16 3.21 0.04
N GLU A 11 20.45 3.37 -0.27
CA GLU A 11 21.17 4.63 -0.03
C GLU A 11 20.72 5.79 -0.93
N ILE A 12 20.18 5.49 -2.12
CA ILE A 12 19.51 6.47 -2.96
C ILE A 12 18.16 6.83 -2.36
N VAL A 13 17.32 5.85 -2.06
CA VAL A 13 15.94 6.05 -1.58
C VAL A 13 15.90 6.88 -0.30
N LYS A 14 16.83 6.68 0.64
CA LYS A 14 16.94 7.48 1.88
C LYS A 14 17.07 8.99 1.64
N LYS A 15 17.50 9.41 0.44
CA LYS A 15 17.73 10.81 0.07
C LYS A 15 16.61 11.38 -0.80
N LEU A 16 15.65 10.57 -1.21
CA LEU A 16 14.53 10.97 -2.06
C LEU A 16 13.34 11.37 -1.20
N ASP A 17 12.65 12.44 -1.61
CA ASP A 17 11.29 12.72 -1.15
C ASP A 17 10.30 12.02 -2.08
N LEU A 18 9.77 10.88 -1.66
CA LEU A 18 8.94 10.01 -2.49
C LEU A 18 7.47 10.42 -2.52
N VAL A 19 6.98 11.13 -1.50
CA VAL A 19 5.56 11.51 -1.39
C VAL A 19 5.07 12.26 -2.63
N PRO A 20 5.69 13.39 -3.05
CA PRO A 20 5.22 14.13 -4.22
C PRO A 20 5.30 13.30 -5.51
N LEU A 21 6.35 12.49 -5.67
CA LEU A 21 6.53 11.65 -6.86
C LEU A 21 5.42 10.60 -6.98
N ILE A 22 5.08 9.94 -5.88
CA ILE A 22 4.01 8.94 -5.85
C ILE A 22 2.64 9.60 -6.01
N GLN A 23 2.43 10.79 -5.43
CA GLN A 23 1.20 11.59 -5.67
C GLN A 23 1.04 11.94 -7.14
N ASP A 24 2.10 12.41 -7.81
CA ASP A 24 2.09 12.72 -9.24
C ASP A 24 1.76 11.50 -10.09
N GLY A 25 2.26 10.31 -9.70
CA GLY A 25 1.89 9.03 -10.30
C GLY A 25 0.39 8.74 -10.20
N PHE A 26 -0.21 8.88 -9.02
CA PHE A 26 -1.65 8.70 -8.84
C PHE A 26 -2.47 9.72 -9.63
N VAL A 27 -2.08 10.99 -9.62
CA VAL A 27 -2.73 12.04 -10.41
C VAL A 27 -2.65 11.72 -11.90
N ALA A 28 -1.50 11.28 -12.40
CA ALA A 28 -1.34 10.87 -13.79
C ALA A 28 -2.24 9.69 -14.16
N TYR A 29 -2.40 8.71 -13.26
CA TYR A 29 -3.33 7.60 -13.43
C TYR A 29 -4.77 8.09 -13.58
N SER A 30 -5.27 8.87 -12.61
CA SER A 30 -6.66 9.32 -12.61
C SER A 30 -7.02 10.29 -13.73
N GLN A 31 -6.04 11.01 -14.26
CA GLN A 31 -6.21 11.90 -15.41
C GLN A 31 -6.09 11.18 -16.77
N GLY A 32 -5.93 9.85 -16.79
CA GLY A 32 -5.74 9.09 -18.03
C GLY A 32 -4.41 9.39 -18.73
N ARG A 33 -3.42 9.90 -18.00
CA ARG A 33 -2.07 10.19 -18.50
C ARG A 33 -1.10 9.04 -18.29
N SER A 34 -1.59 7.85 -17.99
CA SER A 34 -0.77 6.64 -17.92
C SER A 34 -1.49 5.45 -18.56
N VAL A 35 -0.71 4.47 -18.97
CA VAL A 35 -1.20 3.18 -19.45
C VAL A 35 -0.72 2.13 -18.47
N VAL A 36 -1.67 1.55 -17.72
CA VAL A 36 -1.45 0.48 -16.75
C VAL A 36 -2.30 -0.71 -17.17
N PRO A 37 -1.71 -1.74 -17.79
CA PRO A 37 -2.43 -2.95 -18.14
C PRO A 37 -2.88 -3.75 -16.90
N PRO A 38 -3.77 -4.75 -17.07
CA PRO A 38 -4.16 -5.64 -15.99
C PRO A 38 -2.96 -6.34 -15.32
N VAL A 39 -3.10 -6.63 -14.02
CA VAL A 39 -2.07 -7.30 -13.23
C VAL A 39 -1.82 -8.70 -13.79
N GLY A 40 -0.56 -9.01 -14.10
CA GLY A 40 -0.16 -10.40 -14.33
C GLY A 40 -0.02 -11.11 -12.98
N GLU A 41 -0.63 -12.29 -12.84
CA GLU A 41 -0.62 -13.04 -11.59
C GLU A 41 -0.28 -14.51 -11.85
N LEU A 42 0.64 -15.06 -11.05
CA LEU A 42 0.95 -16.48 -10.99
C LEU A 42 0.70 -16.97 -9.56
N SER A 43 -0.24 -17.89 -9.38
CA SER A 43 -0.54 -18.47 -8.07
C SER A 43 0.05 -19.88 -7.96
N PHE A 44 0.87 -20.10 -6.93
CA PHE A 44 1.54 -21.36 -6.68
C PHE A 44 0.90 -22.07 -5.49
N LYS A 45 0.58 -23.36 -5.67
CA LYS A 45 0.10 -24.23 -4.58
C LYS A 45 1.25 -24.91 -3.85
N ASP A 46 2.28 -25.34 -4.59
CA ASP A 46 3.44 -26.03 -4.04
C ASP A 46 4.74 -25.61 -4.76
N PRO A 47 5.67 -24.90 -4.08
CA PRO A 47 5.48 -24.31 -2.75
C PRO A 47 4.40 -23.21 -2.79
N PRO A 48 3.73 -22.91 -1.66
CA PRO A 48 2.69 -21.90 -1.63
C PRO A 48 3.29 -20.50 -1.77
N GLY A 49 2.78 -19.74 -2.74
CA GLY A 49 3.25 -18.38 -3.03
C GLY A 49 2.53 -17.76 -4.21
N ASP A 50 2.86 -16.51 -4.50
CA ASP A 50 2.35 -15.77 -5.64
C ASP A 50 3.44 -14.92 -6.30
N VAL A 51 3.21 -14.55 -7.56
CA VAL A 51 4.02 -13.57 -8.30
C VAL A 51 3.07 -12.58 -8.97
N HIS A 52 3.33 -11.30 -8.76
CA HIS A 52 2.62 -10.19 -9.35
C HIS A 52 3.51 -9.43 -10.33
N ILE A 53 3.03 -9.27 -11.55
CA ILE A 53 3.66 -8.45 -12.59
C ILE A 53 2.80 -7.21 -12.78
N LYS A 54 3.34 -6.06 -12.37
CA LYS A 54 2.71 -4.75 -12.56
C LYS A 54 3.61 -3.91 -13.43
N TYR A 55 3.03 -3.34 -14.49
CA TYR A 55 3.81 -2.70 -15.54
C TYR A 55 2.99 -1.57 -16.16
N GLY A 56 3.69 -0.66 -16.82
CA GLY A 56 3.05 0.46 -17.48
C GLY A 56 4.00 1.60 -17.76
N TYR A 57 3.42 2.72 -18.17
CA TYR A 57 4.13 3.96 -18.40
C TYR A 57 3.23 5.18 -18.22
N ILE A 58 3.85 6.33 -17.93
CA ILE A 58 3.20 7.64 -17.95
C ILE A 58 3.48 8.30 -19.31
N LEU A 59 2.48 8.92 -19.91
CA LEU A 59 2.57 9.52 -21.24
C LEU A 59 3.61 10.65 -21.25
N GLY A 60 4.64 10.52 -22.09
CA GLY A 60 5.66 11.56 -22.28
C GLY A 60 6.86 11.45 -21.34
N ASP A 61 6.83 10.54 -20.38
CA ASP A 61 7.96 10.27 -19.47
C ASP A 61 9.08 9.47 -20.16
N SER A 62 10.26 9.45 -19.53
CA SER A 62 11.45 8.79 -20.09
C SER A 62 11.34 7.27 -20.15
N TYR A 63 10.61 6.64 -19.23
CA TYR A 63 10.65 5.19 -19.04
C TYR A 63 9.27 4.53 -18.97
N TYR A 64 9.24 3.27 -19.40
CA TYR A 64 8.24 2.32 -18.92
C TYR A 64 8.91 1.32 -17.96
N VAL A 65 8.11 0.83 -17.01
CA VAL A 65 8.61 -0.04 -15.94
C VAL A 65 7.83 -1.34 -15.91
N ILE A 66 8.53 -2.44 -15.68
CA ILE A 66 7.96 -3.75 -15.37
C ILE A 66 8.49 -4.17 -14.00
N LYS A 67 7.61 -4.25 -13.01
CA LYS A 67 7.91 -4.83 -11.71
C LYS A 67 7.51 -6.31 -11.71
N ILE A 68 8.40 -7.14 -11.18
CA ILE A 68 8.11 -8.52 -10.80
C ILE A 68 8.30 -8.62 -9.29
N ALA A 69 7.23 -8.91 -8.56
CA ALA A 69 7.27 -9.09 -7.10
C ALA A 69 6.66 -10.45 -6.74
N SER A 70 7.36 -11.20 -5.90
CA SER A 70 7.05 -12.56 -5.50
C SER A 70 6.87 -12.65 -3.99
N GLY A 71 5.81 -13.32 -3.54
CA GLY A 71 5.58 -13.64 -2.13
C GLY A 71 5.58 -15.15 -1.92
N PHE A 72 6.60 -15.70 -1.26
CA PHE A 72 6.70 -17.15 -0.98
C PHE A 72 6.74 -17.40 0.52
N TRP A 73 5.66 -17.97 1.06
CA TRP A 73 5.40 -18.00 2.52
C TRP A 73 6.27 -18.98 3.30
N LYS A 74 6.98 -19.87 2.60
CA LYS A 74 7.92 -20.84 3.18
C LYS A 74 9.37 -20.40 3.09
N ASN A 75 9.66 -19.20 2.60
CA ASN A 75 11.03 -18.70 2.48
C ASN A 75 11.75 -18.57 3.84
N GLU A 76 10.99 -18.35 4.91
CA GLU A 76 11.49 -18.41 6.29
C GLU A 76 12.25 -19.73 6.58
N THR A 77 11.84 -20.86 5.98
CA THR A 77 12.53 -22.17 6.15
C THR A 77 13.89 -22.26 5.43
N PHE A 78 14.12 -21.38 4.46
CA PHE A 78 15.39 -21.24 3.75
C PHE A 78 16.25 -20.09 4.29
N GLY A 79 15.78 -19.38 5.32
CA GLY A 79 16.49 -18.25 5.91
C GLY A 79 16.53 -16.99 5.02
N ILE A 80 15.61 -16.86 4.06
CA ILE A 80 15.51 -15.68 3.19
C ILE A 80 14.14 -15.01 3.34
N PRO A 81 13.99 -13.71 2.98
CA PRO A 81 12.72 -13.02 3.07
C PRO A 81 11.62 -13.62 2.18
N ASN A 82 10.37 -13.57 2.63
CA ASN A 82 9.21 -14.03 1.85
C ASN A 82 8.98 -13.19 0.58
N GLY A 83 9.23 -11.88 0.66
CA GLY A 83 9.22 -10.96 -0.48
C GLY A 83 10.51 -11.08 -1.28
N GLN A 84 10.39 -11.22 -2.60
CA GLN A 84 11.49 -11.19 -3.56
C GLN A 84 11.03 -10.40 -4.79
N GLY A 85 11.94 -9.79 -5.54
CA GLY A 85 11.53 -9.05 -6.71
C GLY A 85 12.62 -8.22 -7.36
N MET A 86 12.23 -7.60 -8.47
CA MET A 86 13.05 -6.64 -9.20
C MET A 86 12.16 -5.71 -10.03
N MET A 87 12.73 -4.57 -10.43
CA MET A 87 12.12 -3.66 -11.39
C MET A 87 13.01 -3.52 -12.63
N LEU A 88 12.38 -3.58 -13.81
CA LEU A 88 13.03 -3.43 -15.10
C LEU A 88 12.61 -2.10 -15.70
N LEU A 89 13.57 -1.28 -16.11
CA LEU A 89 13.35 0.02 -16.73
C LEU A 89 13.78 -0.01 -18.19
N PHE A 90 12.95 0.54 -19.05
CA PHE A 90 13.19 0.63 -20.47
C PHE A 90 12.91 2.03 -20.96
N ASP A 91 13.70 2.50 -21.92
CA ASP A 91 13.47 3.77 -22.58
C ASP A 91 12.14 3.72 -23.34
N GLN A 92 11.24 4.68 -23.06
CA GLN A 92 9.89 4.70 -23.65
C GLN A 92 9.91 4.92 -25.17
N LYS A 93 10.91 5.64 -25.69
CA LYS A 93 10.99 6.01 -27.11
C LYS A 93 11.50 4.88 -27.99
N THR A 94 12.42 4.07 -27.46
CA THR A 94 13.19 3.08 -28.23
C THR A 94 12.95 1.64 -27.78
N GLY A 95 12.40 1.43 -26.58
CA GLY A 95 12.29 0.13 -25.95
C GLY A 95 13.62 -0.44 -25.44
N GLN A 96 14.71 0.34 -25.48
CA GLN A 96 16.01 -0.13 -25.04
C GLN A 96 16.02 -0.39 -23.52
N PRO A 97 16.54 -1.54 -23.04
CA PRO A 97 16.72 -1.78 -21.61
C PRO A 97 17.71 -0.78 -20.99
N LYS A 98 17.27 -0.07 -19.95
CA LYS A 98 18.05 0.97 -19.28
C LYS A 98 18.63 0.45 -17.98
N ALA A 99 17.81 -0.16 -17.13
CA ALA A 99 18.27 -0.66 -15.83
C ALA A 99 17.51 -1.91 -15.36
N ILE A 100 18.20 -2.71 -14.55
CA ILE A 100 17.64 -3.75 -13.70
C ILE A 100 17.90 -3.32 -12.25
N LEU A 101 16.84 -3.17 -11.46
CA LEU A 101 16.91 -2.86 -10.04
C LEU A 101 16.71 -4.16 -9.25
N LEU A 102 17.80 -4.73 -8.73
CA LEU A 102 17.80 -5.94 -7.90
C LEU A 102 17.60 -5.54 -6.43
N ASP A 103 16.35 -5.28 -6.06
CA ASP A 103 15.96 -4.67 -4.79
C ASP A 103 15.33 -5.64 -3.79
N ASP A 104 15.15 -6.91 -4.15
CA ASP A 104 14.40 -7.91 -3.37
C ASP A 104 13.01 -7.42 -2.95
N ALA A 105 12.32 -6.71 -3.86
CA ALA A 105 11.03 -6.05 -3.61
C ALA A 105 11.04 -4.88 -2.60
N THR A 106 12.21 -4.41 -2.14
CA THR A 106 12.33 -3.25 -1.23
C THR A 106 11.62 -2.00 -1.74
N LEU A 107 11.73 -1.68 -3.03
CA LEU A 107 11.02 -0.55 -3.65
C LEU A 107 9.51 -0.77 -3.64
N THR A 108 9.06 -2.03 -3.78
CA THR A 108 7.64 -2.39 -3.64
C THR A 108 7.18 -2.12 -2.22
N ASP A 109 7.98 -2.48 -1.22
CA ASP A 109 7.63 -2.25 0.17
C ASP A 109 7.55 -0.76 0.51
N ILE A 110 8.54 0.01 0.06
CA ILE A 110 8.64 1.45 0.32
C ILE A 110 7.51 2.22 -0.38
N ARG A 111 7.28 2.00 -1.68
CA ARG A 111 6.21 2.70 -2.39
C ARG A 111 4.82 2.38 -1.82
N THR A 112 4.64 1.17 -1.29
CA THR A 112 3.41 0.76 -0.59
C THR A 112 3.26 1.52 0.75
N ALA A 113 4.35 1.67 1.52
CA ALA A 113 4.41 2.53 2.71
C ALA A 113 4.04 3.98 2.40
N VAL A 114 4.62 4.54 1.33
CA VAL A 114 4.34 5.92 0.89
C VAL A 114 2.88 6.09 0.46
N ALA A 115 2.27 5.12 -0.22
CA ALA A 115 0.86 5.19 -0.61
C ALA A 115 -0.07 5.27 0.62
N GLY A 116 0.20 4.48 1.67
CA GLY A 116 -0.55 4.56 2.92
C GLY A 116 -0.26 5.85 3.71
N GLN A 117 0.98 6.36 3.68
CA GLN A 117 1.34 7.68 4.21
C GLN A 117 0.51 8.78 3.55
N ILE A 118 0.40 8.77 2.21
CA ILE A 118 -0.40 9.73 1.44
C ILE A 118 -1.87 9.67 1.88
N CYS A 119 -2.44 8.46 2.00
CA CYS A 119 -3.83 8.31 2.44
C CYS A 119 -4.03 8.85 3.86
N ALA A 120 -3.15 8.51 4.79
CA ALA A 120 -3.24 9.04 6.15
C ALA A 120 -3.12 10.57 6.20
N GLN A 121 -2.22 11.16 5.39
CA GLN A 121 -2.06 12.62 5.31
C GLN A 121 -3.31 13.31 4.76
N GLN A 122 -4.00 12.69 3.80
CA GLN A 122 -5.19 13.27 3.18
C GLN A 122 -6.48 13.03 3.96
N PHE A 123 -6.58 11.89 4.66
CA PHE A 123 -7.86 11.39 5.16
C PHE A 123 -7.90 11.12 6.66
N ALA A 124 -6.79 11.11 7.38
CA ALA A 124 -6.83 11.01 8.83
C ALA A 124 -7.18 12.36 9.47
N ASN A 125 -7.90 12.32 10.60
CA ASN A 125 -8.12 13.48 11.47
C ASN A 125 -6.98 13.62 12.50
N ASP A 126 -7.21 14.38 13.58
CA ASP A 126 -6.34 14.36 14.75
C ASP A 126 -6.26 12.94 15.34
N VAL A 127 -5.14 12.26 15.07
CA VAL A 127 -4.95 10.85 15.42
C VAL A 127 -4.62 10.73 16.90
N HIS A 128 -5.44 10.00 17.65
CA HIS A 128 -5.18 9.70 19.06
C HIS A 128 -4.65 8.28 19.29
N CYS A 129 -4.94 7.36 18.36
CA CYS A 129 -4.44 5.98 18.42
C CYS A 129 -4.43 5.37 17.01
N ILE A 130 -3.30 4.75 16.67
CA ILE A 130 -3.09 4.02 15.41
C ILE A 130 -3.46 2.56 15.66
N GLY A 131 -4.44 2.05 14.93
CA GLY A 131 -4.85 0.64 14.96
C GLY A 131 -4.16 -0.13 13.84
N VAL A 132 -3.63 -1.31 14.13
CA VAL A 132 -2.96 -2.15 13.14
C VAL A 132 -3.48 -3.57 13.20
N LEU A 133 -3.99 -4.06 12.08
CA LEU A 133 -4.30 -5.48 11.90
C LEU A 133 -3.23 -6.11 11.01
N GLY A 134 -2.42 -6.98 11.62
CA GLY A 134 -1.25 -7.59 10.98
C GLY A 134 0.05 -7.23 11.70
N THR A 135 1.04 -8.10 11.55
CA THR A 135 2.35 -7.99 12.21
C THR A 135 3.48 -8.23 11.20
N GLY A 136 3.22 -8.00 9.91
CA GLY A 136 4.17 -8.20 8.83
C GLY A 136 5.10 -7.00 8.61
N LEU A 137 5.84 -7.02 7.50
CA LEU A 137 6.71 -5.91 7.10
C LEU A 137 5.90 -4.64 6.83
N GLN A 138 4.80 -4.74 6.07
CA GLN A 138 3.95 -3.58 5.79
C GLN A 138 3.34 -3.00 7.06
N ALA A 139 2.91 -3.81 8.03
CA ALA A 139 2.43 -3.31 9.32
C ALA A 139 3.44 -2.34 9.99
N ARG A 140 4.74 -2.70 9.95
CA ARG A 140 5.82 -1.87 10.52
C ARG A 140 6.05 -0.60 9.71
N LEU A 141 6.24 -0.75 8.39
CA LEU A 141 6.54 0.37 7.50
C LEU A 141 5.43 1.41 7.48
N GLN A 142 4.16 0.96 7.46
CA GLN A 142 3.02 1.88 7.51
C GLN A 142 3.07 2.74 8.77
N VAL A 143 3.26 2.15 9.95
CA VAL A 143 3.33 2.91 11.21
C VAL A 143 4.58 3.78 11.28
N GLU A 144 5.74 3.30 10.82
CA GLU A 144 6.96 4.11 10.77
C GLU A 144 6.75 5.39 9.94
N TYR A 145 6.15 5.27 8.76
CA TYR A 145 5.92 6.40 7.86
C TYR A 145 4.91 7.42 8.41
N LEU A 146 4.00 7.00 9.30
CA LEU A 146 3.09 7.90 10.01
C LEU A 146 3.81 8.89 10.93
N LYS A 147 5.10 8.68 11.27
CA LYS A 147 5.87 9.68 12.05
C LYS A 147 5.93 11.04 11.36
N GLN A 148 5.87 11.07 10.03
CA GLN A 148 5.87 12.29 9.23
C GLN A 148 4.46 12.91 9.08
N VAL A 149 3.42 12.14 9.39
CA VAL A 149 2.01 12.53 9.20
C VAL A 149 1.37 13.03 10.50
N THR A 150 1.66 12.38 11.63
CA THR A 150 1.04 12.67 12.92
C THR A 150 2.04 12.61 14.07
N LYS A 151 1.72 13.31 15.17
CA LYS A 151 2.45 13.23 16.45
C LYS A 151 2.02 12.03 17.30
N CYS A 152 0.94 11.33 16.94
CA CYS A 152 0.48 10.15 17.67
C CYS A 152 1.59 9.08 17.74
N ARG A 153 1.88 8.59 18.94
CA ARG A 153 2.81 7.48 19.18
C ARG A 153 2.16 6.30 19.90
N THR A 154 0.84 6.30 20.01
CA THR A 154 0.08 5.17 20.59
C THR A 154 -0.36 4.25 19.46
N VAL A 155 0.03 2.98 19.54
CA VAL A 155 -0.33 1.93 18.58
C VAL A 155 -1.08 0.84 19.33
N MET A 156 -2.19 0.37 18.76
CA MET A 156 -2.83 -0.87 19.18
C MET A 156 -2.75 -1.88 18.04
N VAL A 157 -2.10 -3.02 18.27
CA VAL A 157 -1.85 -4.03 17.24
C VAL A 157 -2.59 -5.32 17.55
N TRP A 158 -3.13 -5.95 16.52
CA TRP A 158 -3.65 -7.31 16.60
C TRP A 158 -3.02 -8.20 15.51
N GLY A 159 -2.76 -9.46 15.88
CA GLY A 159 -2.29 -10.49 14.97
C GLY A 159 -2.75 -11.87 15.43
N ARG A 160 -2.51 -12.90 14.60
CA ARG A 160 -2.91 -14.29 14.90
C ARG A 160 -1.88 -15.08 15.70
N ASN A 161 -0.62 -14.66 15.65
CA ASN A 161 0.50 -15.37 16.26
C ASN A 161 1.12 -14.48 17.34
N GLN A 162 1.14 -15.00 18.57
CA GLN A 162 1.60 -14.27 19.75
C GLN A 162 3.06 -13.81 19.63
N GLU A 163 3.97 -14.71 19.22
CA GLU A 163 5.40 -14.40 19.07
C GLU A 163 5.62 -13.28 18.03
N LYS A 164 4.91 -13.30 16.91
CA LYS A 164 5.00 -12.25 15.87
C LYS A 164 4.45 -10.91 16.36
N ILE A 165 3.44 -10.90 17.23
CA ILE A 165 2.91 -9.69 17.86
C ILE A 165 3.92 -9.11 18.86
N GLU A 166 4.52 -9.95 19.69
CA GLU A 166 5.55 -9.54 20.65
C GLU A 166 6.79 -8.97 19.94
N GLN A 167 7.23 -9.60 18.85
CA GLN A 167 8.31 -9.06 18.03
C GLN A 167 7.93 -7.71 17.40
N TYR A 168 6.72 -7.58 16.87
CA TYR A 168 6.23 -6.31 16.36
C TYR A 168 6.23 -5.22 17.43
N GLN A 169 5.78 -5.54 18.66
CA GLN A 169 5.81 -4.62 19.78
C GLN A 169 7.24 -4.12 20.04
N LEU A 170 8.21 -5.03 20.16
CA LEU A 170 9.61 -4.67 20.40
C LEU A 170 10.16 -3.77 19.28
N ASP A 171 9.96 -4.15 18.02
CA ASP A 171 10.46 -3.40 16.86
C ASP A 171 9.91 -1.96 16.82
N MET A 172 8.62 -1.82 17.12
CA MET A 172 7.94 -0.52 17.07
C MET A 172 8.25 0.35 18.31
N GLU A 173 8.46 -0.26 19.47
CA GLU A 173 8.91 0.43 20.68
C GLU A 173 10.34 0.96 20.53
N GLU A 174 11.23 0.21 19.88
CA GLU A 174 12.61 0.65 19.57
C GLU A 174 12.63 1.97 18.78
N ILE A 175 11.67 2.13 17.87
CA ILE A 175 11.55 3.35 17.07
C ILE A 175 10.62 4.40 17.69
N GLY A 176 10.24 4.24 18.96
CA GLY A 176 9.60 5.29 19.78
C GLY A 176 8.07 5.30 19.80
N PHE A 177 7.41 4.19 19.49
CA PHE A 177 5.98 4.02 19.73
C PHE A 177 5.71 3.37 21.08
N LYS A 178 4.49 3.55 21.60
CA LYS A 178 3.92 2.80 22.72
C LYS A 178 2.92 1.82 22.14
N VAL A 179 3.21 0.53 22.24
CA VAL A 179 2.39 -0.50 21.61
C VAL A 179 1.56 -1.22 22.67
N ALA A 180 0.25 -1.26 22.46
CA ALA A 180 -0.69 -2.09 23.21
C ALA A 180 -1.12 -3.27 22.34
N LEU A 181 -1.27 -4.44 22.95
CA LEU A 181 -1.74 -5.64 22.26
C LEU A 181 -3.27 -5.67 22.32
N GLY A 182 -3.91 -5.68 21.16
CA GLY A 182 -5.35 -5.86 21.03
C GLY A 182 -5.71 -7.34 21.17
N GLU A 183 -6.77 -7.63 21.92
CA GLU A 183 -7.34 -8.97 22.11
C GLU A 183 -8.16 -9.43 20.89
N SER A 184 -8.68 -8.47 20.11
CA SER A 184 -9.47 -8.73 18.91
C SER A 184 -9.40 -7.56 17.93
N PRO A 185 -9.67 -7.78 16.62
CA PRO A 185 -9.78 -6.69 15.64
C PRO A 185 -10.79 -5.61 16.06
N ARG A 186 -11.92 -6.03 16.64
CA ARG A 186 -12.94 -5.13 17.18
C ARG A 186 -12.40 -4.20 18.27
N GLN A 187 -11.59 -4.72 19.19
CA GLN A 187 -10.99 -3.88 20.24
C GLN A 187 -10.04 -2.84 19.64
N VAL A 188 -9.24 -3.23 18.63
CA VAL A 188 -8.38 -2.29 17.89
C VAL A 188 -9.22 -1.16 17.30
N ALA A 189 -10.28 -1.50 16.55
CA ALA A 189 -11.14 -0.50 15.92
C ALA A 189 -11.84 0.44 16.92
N GLN A 190 -12.30 -0.07 18.05
CA GLN A 190 -12.96 0.73 19.09
C GLN A 190 -12.02 1.68 19.86
N LYS A 191 -10.71 1.55 19.67
CA LYS A 191 -9.69 2.38 20.34
C LYS A 191 -8.90 3.26 19.40
N SER A 192 -9.09 3.11 18.09
CA SER A 192 -8.26 3.73 17.06
C SER A 192 -9.10 4.54 16.08
N ASN A 193 -8.55 5.66 15.64
CA ASN A 193 -9.19 6.53 14.63
C ASN A 193 -8.37 6.65 13.33
N LEU A 194 -7.20 6.00 13.29
CA LEU A 194 -6.47 5.67 12.06
C LEU A 194 -6.17 4.18 12.10
N ILE A 195 -6.78 3.39 11.21
CA ILE A 195 -6.66 1.94 11.17
C ILE A 195 -5.93 1.53 9.90
N ILE A 196 -4.96 0.62 10.03
CA ILE A 196 -4.21 0.04 8.92
C ILE A 196 -4.45 -1.47 8.92
N THR A 197 -4.87 -2.03 7.78
CA THR A 197 -5.03 -3.48 7.61
C THR A 197 -4.01 -4.00 6.58
N THR A 198 -3.20 -4.99 6.99
CA THR A 198 -2.05 -5.49 6.22
C THR A 198 -1.90 -7.01 6.33
N THR A 199 -3.01 -7.72 6.47
CA THR A 199 -3.05 -9.18 6.61
C THR A 199 -3.29 -9.87 5.28
N ALA A 200 -2.87 -11.12 5.16
CA ALA A 200 -3.26 -12.01 4.07
C ALA A 200 -4.55 -12.78 4.40
N SER A 201 -5.50 -12.16 5.11
CA SER A 201 -6.78 -12.81 5.46
C SER A 201 -7.62 -13.04 4.21
N SER A 202 -8.39 -14.13 4.19
CA SER A 202 -9.49 -14.37 3.25
C SER A 202 -10.85 -14.19 3.90
N GLU A 203 -10.86 -13.84 5.19
CA GLU A 203 -12.06 -13.65 6.01
C GLU A 203 -12.07 -12.23 6.60
N PRO A 204 -13.24 -11.59 6.69
CA PRO A 204 -13.40 -10.30 7.34
C PRO A 204 -12.83 -10.25 8.76
N LEU A 205 -12.16 -9.15 9.08
CA LEU A 205 -11.63 -8.85 10.42
C LEU A 205 -12.40 -7.70 11.08
N LEU A 206 -12.80 -6.69 10.30
CA LEU A 206 -13.52 -5.52 10.79
C LEU A 206 -14.93 -5.46 10.23
N PHE A 207 -15.89 -5.04 11.06
CA PHE A 207 -17.28 -4.86 10.65
C PHE A 207 -17.73 -3.42 10.89
N SER A 208 -18.82 -2.99 10.26
CA SER A 208 -19.34 -1.61 10.34
C SER A 208 -19.50 -1.12 11.78
N ASP A 209 -20.04 -1.97 12.66
CA ASP A 209 -20.37 -1.63 14.05
C ASP A 209 -19.11 -1.51 14.96
N ASP A 210 -17.94 -1.86 14.44
CA ASP A 210 -16.67 -1.72 15.14
C ASP A 210 -16.05 -0.32 14.95
N ILE A 211 -16.42 0.38 13.87
CA ILE A 211 -15.75 1.59 13.41
C ILE A 211 -16.37 2.84 14.05
N LEU A 212 -15.54 3.68 14.65
CA LEU A 212 -15.97 4.93 15.25
C LEU A 212 -16.12 6.03 14.18
N PRO A 213 -17.04 7.01 14.36
CA PRO A 213 -17.05 8.22 13.55
C PRO A 213 -15.69 8.91 13.51
N GLY A 214 -15.33 9.45 12.36
CA GLY A 214 -14.05 10.12 12.13
C GLY A 214 -12.86 9.20 11.89
N THR A 215 -13.08 7.90 11.77
CA THR A 215 -12.01 6.93 11.49
C THR A 215 -11.58 6.98 10.04
N HIS A 216 -10.27 6.95 9.81
CA HIS A 216 -9.71 6.59 8.50
C HIS A 216 -9.19 5.15 8.53
N ILE A 217 -9.50 4.37 7.51
CA ILE A 217 -8.98 3.02 7.28
C ILE A 217 -8.14 3.02 6.00
N THR A 218 -6.88 2.62 6.12
CA THR A 218 -6.01 2.28 4.99
C THR A 218 -5.96 0.77 4.86
N ALA A 219 -6.71 0.22 3.90
CA ALA A 219 -6.79 -1.22 3.65
C ALA A 219 -5.82 -1.63 2.55
N MET A 220 -4.96 -2.60 2.86
CA MET A 220 -3.80 -2.93 2.01
C MET A 220 -3.57 -4.42 1.80
N GLY A 221 -4.17 -5.26 2.65
CA GLY A 221 -3.95 -6.71 2.60
C GLY A 221 -4.72 -7.41 1.48
N SER A 222 -5.80 -6.83 0.99
CA SER A 222 -6.71 -7.44 0.01
C SER A 222 -6.25 -7.26 -1.45
N ASP A 223 -5.05 -7.69 -1.81
CA ASP A 223 -4.46 -7.48 -3.14
C ASP A 223 -4.72 -8.60 -4.17
N THR A 224 -5.47 -9.64 -3.80
CA THR A 224 -5.89 -10.74 -4.69
C THR A 224 -7.41 -10.90 -4.66
N PRO A 225 -8.02 -11.60 -5.64
CA PRO A 225 -9.48 -11.78 -5.68
C PRO A 225 -10.08 -12.50 -4.45
N THR A 226 -9.26 -13.26 -3.71
CA THR A 226 -9.73 -14.06 -2.56
C THR A 226 -9.42 -13.45 -1.21
N LYS A 227 -8.45 -12.54 -1.12
CA LYS A 227 -8.12 -11.89 0.14
C LYS A 227 -9.21 -10.87 0.48
N ARG A 228 -9.43 -10.64 1.77
CA ARG A 228 -10.40 -9.70 2.33
C ARG A 228 -10.12 -9.45 3.81
N GLU A 229 -10.26 -8.21 4.24
CA GLU A 229 -10.10 -7.80 5.64
C GLU A 229 -11.31 -7.02 6.18
N LEU A 230 -12.12 -6.40 5.31
CA LEU A 230 -13.27 -5.57 5.70
C LEU A 230 -14.59 -6.30 5.41
N GLY A 231 -15.42 -6.43 6.42
CA GLY A 231 -16.66 -7.19 6.37
C GLY A 231 -17.79 -6.51 5.61
N PRO A 232 -18.87 -7.27 5.32
CA PRO A 232 -20.05 -6.73 4.64
C PRO A 232 -20.62 -5.54 5.40
N GLY A 233 -21.12 -4.56 4.66
CA GLY A 233 -21.70 -3.32 5.17
C GLY A 233 -20.70 -2.25 5.61
N LEU A 234 -19.41 -2.55 5.73
CA LEU A 234 -18.41 -1.58 6.16
C LEU A 234 -18.22 -0.47 5.11
N LEU A 235 -17.98 -0.83 3.85
CA LEU A 235 -17.83 0.15 2.76
C LEU A 235 -19.13 0.92 2.48
N LYS A 236 -20.29 0.30 2.74
CA LYS A 236 -21.59 0.98 2.69
C LYS A 236 -21.72 2.06 3.76
N SER A 237 -21.16 1.83 4.94
CA SER A 237 -21.17 2.76 6.06
C SER A 237 -20.10 3.85 5.96
N ALA A 238 -19.11 3.68 5.08
CA ALA A 238 -18.10 4.70 4.81
C ALA A 238 -18.70 5.89 4.04
N ASP A 239 -18.41 7.09 4.49
CA ASP A 239 -18.81 8.33 3.82
C ASP A 239 -18.04 8.53 2.52
N LEU A 240 -16.76 8.13 2.51
CA LEU A 240 -15.87 8.20 1.35
C LEU A 240 -15.13 6.88 1.16
N VAL A 241 -15.31 6.27 -0.01
CA VAL A 241 -14.59 5.07 -0.46
C VAL A 241 -13.60 5.48 -1.55
N ILE A 242 -12.32 5.29 -1.26
CA ILE A 242 -11.20 5.67 -2.14
C ILE A 242 -10.59 4.42 -2.74
N ALA A 243 -10.48 4.36 -4.06
CA ALA A 243 -9.70 3.35 -4.77
C ALA A 243 -8.35 3.95 -5.20
N ASP A 244 -7.27 3.19 -5.12
CA ASP A 244 -6.02 3.58 -5.78
C ASP A 244 -6.11 3.45 -7.30
N SER A 245 -6.85 2.44 -7.77
CA SER A 245 -7.31 2.27 -9.14
C SER A 245 -8.72 1.71 -9.15
N ILE A 246 -9.69 2.43 -9.72
CA ILE A 246 -11.07 1.91 -9.80
C ILE A 246 -11.11 0.59 -10.59
N ALA A 247 -10.41 0.52 -11.72
CA ALA A 247 -10.40 -0.66 -12.57
C ALA A 247 -9.83 -1.89 -11.84
N GLN A 248 -8.76 -1.73 -11.05
CA GLN A 248 -8.20 -2.85 -10.27
C GLN A 248 -9.08 -3.18 -9.07
N CYS A 249 -9.56 -2.18 -8.32
CA CYS A 249 -10.42 -2.35 -7.16
C CYS A 249 -11.80 -2.97 -7.49
N GLN A 250 -12.22 -2.96 -8.75
CA GLN A 250 -13.42 -3.68 -9.20
C GLN A 250 -13.21 -5.19 -9.32
N GLU A 251 -11.97 -5.64 -9.53
CA GLU A 251 -11.62 -7.05 -9.74
C GLU A 251 -11.03 -7.73 -8.49
N ARG A 252 -10.42 -6.95 -7.61
CA ARG A 252 -9.73 -7.36 -6.37
C ARG A 252 -9.81 -6.21 -5.36
N GLY A 253 -9.37 -6.39 -4.11
CA GLY A 253 -9.53 -5.36 -3.10
C GLY A 253 -10.82 -5.50 -2.29
N GLU A 254 -10.93 -4.67 -1.27
CA GLU A 254 -12.13 -4.60 -0.43
C GLU A 254 -13.36 -4.13 -1.23
N ILE A 255 -13.14 -3.27 -2.23
CA ILE A 255 -14.18 -2.74 -3.11
C ILE A 255 -14.81 -3.84 -3.96
N ALA A 256 -14.02 -4.78 -4.48
CA ALA A 256 -14.54 -5.87 -5.32
C ALA A 256 -15.57 -6.71 -4.57
N HIS A 257 -15.30 -7.04 -3.30
CA HIS A 257 -16.24 -7.76 -2.44
C HIS A 257 -17.51 -6.95 -2.19
N ALA A 258 -17.38 -5.66 -1.85
CA ALA A 258 -18.53 -4.81 -1.59
C ALA A 258 -19.42 -4.59 -2.82
N LEU A 259 -18.85 -4.57 -4.03
CA LEU A 259 -19.60 -4.51 -5.29
C LEU A 259 -20.39 -5.81 -5.54
N VAL A 260 -19.76 -6.98 -5.32
CA VAL A 260 -20.42 -8.29 -5.46
C VAL A 260 -21.58 -8.45 -4.46
N GLU A 261 -21.40 -7.94 -3.25
CA GLU A 261 -22.42 -7.97 -2.19
C GLU A 261 -23.55 -6.96 -2.40
N GLY A 262 -23.37 -5.99 -3.30
CA GLY A 262 -24.32 -4.91 -3.53
C GLY A 262 -24.34 -3.86 -2.42
N ASP A 263 -23.27 -3.77 -1.63
CA ASP A 263 -23.11 -2.78 -0.56
C ASP A 263 -22.89 -1.37 -1.09
N ILE A 264 -22.16 -1.27 -2.21
CA ILE A 264 -21.88 -0.02 -2.92
C ILE A 264 -22.06 -0.20 -4.43
N SER A 265 -22.19 0.92 -5.13
CA SER A 265 -22.19 1.01 -6.59
C SER A 265 -20.98 1.81 -7.08
N ASN A 266 -20.63 1.68 -8.36
CA ASN A 266 -19.41 2.28 -8.92
C ASN A 266 -19.33 3.81 -8.77
N ASP A 267 -20.46 4.50 -8.74
CA ASP A 267 -20.55 5.95 -8.54
C ASP A 267 -20.20 6.42 -7.12
N ARG A 268 -20.14 5.49 -6.14
CA ARG A 268 -19.69 5.77 -4.77
C ARG A 268 -18.18 5.75 -4.60
N ILE A 269 -17.44 5.27 -5.60
CA ILE A 269 -15.99 5.08 -5.54
C ILE A 269 -15.29 6.29 -6.14
N VAL A 270 -14.33 6.85 -5.41
CA VAL A 270 -13.50 7.97 -5.90
C VAL A 270 -12.06 7.49 -6.05
N GLU A 271 -11.46 7.78 -7.19
CA GLU A 271 -10.05 7.44 -7.39
C GLU A 271 -9.11 8.44 -6.68
N LEU A 272 -8.07 7.92 -6.03
CA LEU A 272 -7.16 8.70 -5.18
C LEU A 272 -6.54 9.91 -5.91
N GLY A 273 -6.09 9.74 -7.15
CA GLY A 273 -5.47 10.81 -7.94
C GLY A 273 -6.42 11.99 -8.22
N ASN A 274 -7.73 11.74 -8.29
CA ASN A 274 -8.72 12.81 -8.45
C ASN A 274 -8.84 13.67 -7.20
N ILE A 275 -8.65 13.09 -6.02
CA ILE A 275 -8.62 13.83 -4.74
C ILE A 275 -7.32 14.60 -4.61
N LEU A 276 -6.18 13.96 -4.92
CA LEU A 276 -4.85 14.57 -4.83
C LEU A 276 -4.66 15.76 -5.78
N SER A 277 -5.39 15.78 -6.90
CA SER A 277 -5.42 16.90 -7.85
C SER A 277 -6.54 17.91 -7.57
N GLU A 278 -7.25 17.77 -6.44
CA GLU A 278 -8.37 18.64 -6.02
C GLU A 278 -9.57 18.65 -6.99
N SER A 279 -9.62 17.73 -7.95
CA SER A 279 -10.74 17.58 -8.89
C SER A 279 -11.99 16.97 -8.24
N LYS A 280 -11.80 16.27 -7.11
CA LYS A 280 -12.83 15.72 -6.24
C LYS A 280 -12.50 16.04 -4.78
N PRO A 281 -13.51 16.28 -3.92
CA PRO A 281 -13.25 16.50 -2.51
C PRO A 281 -12.74 15.22 -1.84
N GLY A 282 -11.80 15.37 -0.91
CA GLY A 282 -11.42 14.33 0.04
C GLY A 282 -12.37 14.31 1.24
N ARG A 283 -11.81 14.13 2.45
CA ARG A 283 -12.57 14.32 3.69
C ARG A 283 -13.02 15.78 3.82
N THR A 284 -14.27 15.99 4.18
CA THR A 284 -14.90 17.31 4.33
C THR A 284 -15.35 17.62 5.75
N THR A 285 -15.62 16.61 6.58
CA THR A 285 -15.90 16.80 8.01
C THR A 285 -15.10 15.83 8.91
N PRO A 286 -14.85 16.19 10.18
CA PRO A 286 -14.14 15.33 11.11
C PRO A 286 -14.84 14.01 11.41
N GLU A 287 -16.17 13.94 11.29
CA GLU A 287 -16.97 12.75 11.66
C GLU A 287 -17.02 11.69 10.56
N GLN A 288 -16.61 12.03 9.33
CA GLN A 288 -16.69 11.10 8.20
C GLN A 288 -15.86 9.84 8.42
N ILE A 289 -16.35 8.69 7.99
CA ILE A 289 -15.56 7.46 7.90
C ILE A 289 -14.98 7.39 6.48
N THR A 290 -13.66 7.27 6.37
CA THR A 290 -12.96 7.18 5.08
C THR A 290 -12.25 5.85 4.95
N VAL A 291 -12.43 5.16 3.83
CA VAL A 291 -11.77 3.87 3.54
C VAL A 291 -10.99 3.99 2.25
N ALA A 292 -9.67 3.82 2.31
CA ALA A 292 -8.82 3.70 1.14
C ALA A 292 -8.49 2.23 0.91
N ASP A 293 -8.88 1.70 -0.25
CA ASP A 293 -8.55 0.36 -0.74
C ASP A 293 -7.33 0.45 -1.67
N LEU A 294 -6.18 -0.03 -1.19
CA LEU A 294 -4.89 0.09 -1.85
C LEU A 294 -4.43 -1.28 -2.37
N THR A 295 -4.64 -1.53 -3.66
CA THR A 295 -4.23 -2.77 -4.33
C THR A 295 -2.80 -2.71 -4.89
N GLY A 296 -2.25 -1.50 -5.06
CA GLY A 296 -0.97 -1.19 -5.66
C GLY A 296 -1.04 -1.00 -7.18
N VAL A 297 -0.80 0.22 -7.64
CA VAL A 297 -0.88 0.60 -9.06
C VAL A 297 0.52 0.78 -9.64
N ALA A 298 0.74 0.36 -10.90
CA ALA A 298 2.05 0.42 -11.55
C ALA A 298 2.66 1.83 -11.61
N VAL A 299 1.86 2.90 -11.58
CA VAL A 299 2.37 4.28 -11.51
C VAL A 299 3.25 4.55 -10.29
N GLN A 300 2.98 3.87 -9.16
CA GLN A 300 3.81 3.98 -7.98
C GLN A 300 5.20 3.35 -8.23
N ASP A 301 5.21 2.18 -8.89
CA ASP A 301 6.44 1.47 -9.28
C ASP A 301 7.23 2.26 -10.34
N ILE A 302 6.56 2.89 -11.30
CA ILE A 302 7.16 3.76 -12.33
C ILE A 302 7.88 4.95 -11.69
N GLN A 303 7.20 5.65 -10.78
CA GLN A 303 7.73 6.85 -10.13
C GLN A 303 8.96 6.53 -9.27
N ILE A 304 8.88 5.53 -8.38
CA ILE A 304 10.00 5.19 -7.51
C ILE A 304 11.20 4.63 -8.29
N ALA A 305 10.97 3.78 -9.28
CA ALA A 305 12.03 3.21 -10.11
C ALA A 305 12.76 4.29 -10.92
N THR A 306 12.00 5.20 -11.53
CA THR A 306 12.54 6.33 -12.29
C THR A 306 13.38 7.23 -11.40
N ALA A 307 12.86 7.60 -10.23
CA ALA A 307 13.59 8.47 -9.29
C ALA A 307 14.90 7.84 -8.81
N VAL A 308 14.90 6.54 -8.51
CA VAL A 308 16.11 5.81 -8.12
C VAL A 308 17.13 5.78 -9.26
N PHE A 309 16.69 5.49 -10.49
CA PHE A 309 17.58 5.38 -11.63
C PHE A 309 18.17 6.73 -12.06
N GLU A 310 17.35 7.79 -12.11
CA GLU A 310 17.84 9.14 -12.42
C GLU A 310 18.82 9.64 -11.36
N SER A 311 18.52 9.45 -10.07
CA SER A 311 19.43 9.83 -8.99
C SER A 311 20.74 9.02 -9.01
N TYR A 312 20.70 7.78 -9.51
CA TYR A 312 21.92 7.00 -9.76
C TYR A 312 22.77 7.62 -10.87
N LEU A 313 22.16 8.00 -12.00
CA LEU A 313 22.88 8.61 -13.13
C LEU A 313 23.50 9.96 -12.76
N GLU A 314 22.82 10.77 -11.95
CA GLU A 314 23.35 12.05 -11.46
C GLU A 314 24.59 11.89 -10.58
N LYS A 315 24.75 10.76 -9.87
CA LYS A 315 25.94 10.48 -9.05
C LYS A 315 27.13 9.98 -9.85
N GLU A 316 26.92 9.50 -11.07
CA GLU A 316 28.00 9.04 -11.95
C GLU A 316 28.66 10.19 -12.76
N ILE A 317 28.08 11.40 -12.71
CA ILE A 317 28.59 12.63 -13.35
C ILE A 317 29.35 13.48 -12.33
#